data_AF-A0A0F6U7C3-F1
#
_entry.id   AF-A0A0F6U7C3-F1
#
_cell.length_a   1.000
_cell.length_b   1.000
_cell.length_c   1.000
_cell.angle_alpha   90.00
_cell.angle_beta   90.00
_cell.angle_gamma   90.00
#
_symmetry.space_group_name_H-M   'P 1'
#
loop_
_entity.id
_entity.type
_entity.pdbx_description
1 polymer ?
#
loop_
_entity_poly.entity_id
_entity_poly.type
_entity_poly.pdbx_seq_one_letter_code
_entity_poly.pdbx_strand_id
1 'polypeptide(L)'
;MPERLLRLDDLKTLTSPDGVAALFHRLGYDAEAQPLNLEDLQLTSRSAEAVYDAYLIADQGNGGLQVLLFQLQPEEWSSPSVASSRMKAIASQVGRRDTEFLLLATKDYNQLMLVNPRKSFDDKMNLKASIRKLLIDRTNPTAYDLDRLEAIAVRDKSPQELYKVQCEAFDVEKLTKSFYRGYKQLFDQVQQAVKLHNDHPYFEDSDRLHQFSQRLLGRIMFLYFLQKKEFLAGDRRFLTTQYKHLRPDPDDTEYYTSVLEPLFFQTLNQQRPNLDSKWGKIPYLNGGLFDRIIIKIKFKPGKRLYLAIDRTQWKDKNLFMVAGIIERRAIDISKNL
;
A
#
# COMPACT_ATOMS: atom_id res chain seq x y z
N MET A 1 12.62 -6.44 -16.79
CA MET A 1 11.94 -6.54 -15.48
C MET A 1 11.85 -8.02 -15.13
N PRO A 2 12.07 -8.43 -13.87
CA PRO A 2 11.81 -9.82 -13.49
C PRO A 2 10.34 -10.14 -13.77
N GLU A 3 10.09 -11.36 -14.26
CA GLU A 3 8.76 -11.85 -14.57
C GLU A 3 7.91 -11.90 -13.29
N ARG A 4 6.67 -11.39 -13.37
CA ARG A 4 5.73 -11.39 -12.24
C ARG A 4 5.25 -12.81 -12.00
N LEU A 5 5.31 -13.27 -10.76
CA LEU A 5 4.78 -14.59 -10.38
C LEU A 5 3.25 -14.52 -10.26
N LEU A 6 2.71 -13.36 -9.88
CA LEU A 6 1.29 -13.16 -9.60
C LEU A 6 0.69 -12.00 -10.42
N ARG A 7 -0.61 -12.11 -10.69
CA ARG A 7 -1.49 -11.16 -11.34
C ARG A 7 -2.63 -10.80 -10.38
N LEU A 8 -3.23 -9.63 -10.57
CA LEU A 8 -4.30 -9.16 -9.67
C LEU A 8 -5.50 -10.11 -9.62
N ASP A 9 -5.81 -10.78 -10.73
CA ASP A 9 -6.94 -11.72 -10.79
C ASP A 9 -6.69 -12.98 -9.96
N ASP A 10 -5.43 -13.34 -9.69
CA ASP A 10 -5.08 -14.48 -8.83
C ASP A 10 -5.48 -14.25 -7.38
N LEU A 11 -5.51 -12.99 -6.94
CA LEU A 11 -5.98 -12.65 -5.60
C LEU A 11 -7.50 -12.75 -5.53
N LYS A 12 -8.22 -12.43 -6.61
CA LYS A 12 -9.68 -12.48 -6.65
C LYS A 12 -10.24 -13.88 -6.52
N THR A 13 -9.45 -14.91 -6.85
CA THR A 13 -9.83 -16.33 -6.78
C THR A 13 -9.56 -16.97 -5.42
N LEU A 14 -9.07 -16.22 -4.43
CA LEU A 14 -8.84 -16.71 -3.06
C LEU A 14 -10.16 -16.89 -2.31
N THR A 15 -10.97 -17.87 -2.67
CA THR A 15 -12.32 -18.12 -2.10
C THR A 15 -12.42 -19.40 -1.27
N SER A 16 -11.32 -20.16 -1.15
CA SER A 16 -11.28 -21.44 -0.44
C SER A 16 -9.86 -21.71 0.07
N PRO A 17 -9.67 -22.69 0.98
CA PRO A 17 -8.36 -23.16 1.39
C PRO A 17 -7.50 -23.57 0.18
N ASP A 18 -8.06 -24.32 -0.77
CA ASP A 18 -7.37 -24.73 -2.00
C ASP A 18 -6.91 -23.55 -2.84
N GLY A 19 -7.73 -22.49 -2.95
CA GLY A 19 -7.36 -21.27 -3.65
C GLY A 19 -6.17 -20.58 -2.99
N VAL A 20 -6.13 -20.58 -1.65
CA VAL A 20 -4.99 -20.06 -0.89
C VAL A 20 -3.75 -20.93 -1.08
N ALA A 21 -3.87 -22.26 -1.02
CA ALA A 21 -2.76 -23.18 -1.29
C ALA A 21 -2.21 -23.02 -2.71
N ALA A 22 -3.06 -22.89 -3.72
CA ALA A 22 -2.65 -22.65 -5.10
C ALA A 22 -1.85 -21.33 -5.28
N LEU A 23 -2.21 -20.28 -4.53
CA LEU A 23 -1.41 -19.04 -4.49
C LEU A 23 -0.02 -19.28 -3.91
N PHE A 24 0.07 -19.98 -2.78
CA PHE A 24 1.36 -20.31 -2.14
C PHE A 24 2.20 -21.24 -3.01
N HIS A 25 1.59 -22.19 -3.71
CA HIS A 25 2.25 -23.04 -4.68
C HIS A 25 2.93 -22.22 -5.78
N ARG A 26 2.26 -21.19 -6.30
CA ARG A 26 2.85 -20.26 -7.30
C ARG A 26 3.96 -19.38 -6.76
N LEU A 27 3.99 -19.16 -5.44
CA LEU A 27 5.11 -18.50 -4.76
C LEU A 27 6.28 -19.47 -4.49
N GLY A 28 6.15 -20.74 -4.89
CA GLY A 28 7.17 -21.78 -4.78
C GLY A 28 7.13 -22.55 -3.46
N TYR A 29 6.04 -22.46 -2.70
CA TYR A 29 5.86 -23.25 -1.49
C TYR A 29 5.35 -24.67 -1.82
N ASP A 30 5.76 -25.65 -1.02
CA ASP A 30 5.21 -26.99 -0.85
C ASP A 30 3.82 -26.85 -0.22
N ALA A 31 2.86 -26.46 -1.06
CA ALA A 31 1.54 -26.00 -0.64
C ALA A 31 0.43 -26.96 -1.07
N GLU A 32 -0.36 -27.37 -0.09
CA GLU A 32 -1.58 -28.17 -0.22
C GLU A 32 -2.51 -27.79 0.94
N ALA A 33 -3.81 -27.70 0.69
CA ALA A 33 -4.78 -27.40 1.74
C ALA A 33 -5.16 -28.68 2.48
N GLN A 34 -4.63 -28.85 3.69
CA GLN A 34 -4.91 -30.00 4.55
C GLN A 34 -5.67 -29.54 5.80
N PRO A 35 -6.83 -30.13 6.13
CA PRO A 35 -7.53 -29.83 7.37
C PRO A 35 -6.61 -30.02 8.59
N LEU A 36 -6.63 -29.05 9.50
CA LEU A 36 -5.75 -29.01 10.66
C LEU A 36 -6.54 -29.23 11.93
N ASN A 37 -6.16 -30.23 12.73
CA ASN A 37 -6.73 -30.40 14.05
C ASN A 37 -6.20 -29.32 15.01
N LEU A 38 -7.09 -28.52 15.57
CA LEU A 38 -6.74 -27.44 16.49
C LEU A 38 -6.14 -27.94 17.81
N GLU A 39 -6.42 -29.19 18.21
CA GLU A 39 -5.85 -29.79 19.41
C GLU A 39 -4.33 -29.89 19.32
N ASP A 40 -3.80 -30.19 18.13
CA ASP A 40 -2.36 -30.24 17.86
C ASP A 40 -1.71 -28.89 18.07
N LEU A 41 -2.48 -27.80 17.95
CA LEU A 41 -2.01 -26.43 18.10
C LEU A 41 -1.88 -25.96 19.55
N GLN A 42 -2.36 -26.71 20.55
CA GLN A 42 -2.30 -26.35 21.98
C GLN A 42 -2.80 -24.93 22.26
N LEU A 43 -3.88 -24.54 21.57
CA LEU A 43 -4.51 -23.25 21.76
C LEU A 43 -5.26 -23.21 23.10
N THR A 44 -5.41 -22.01 23.67
CA THR A 44 -6.35 -21.81 24.79
C THR A 44 -7.78 -22.03 24.31
N SER A 45 -8.70 -22.45 25.19
CA SER A 45 -10.12 -22.67 24.84
C SER A 45 -10.72 -21.46 24.12
N ARG A 46 -10.47 -20.25 24.65
CA ARG A 46 -10.90 -18.99 24.02
C ARG A 46 -10.36 -18.78 22.60
N SER A 47 -9.18 -19.31 22.28
CA SER A 47 -8.57 -19.18 20.94
C SER A 47 -9.00 -20.29 20.00
N ALA A 48 -9.25 -21.49 20.51
CA ALA A 48 -9.83 -22.59 19.75
C ALA A 48 -11.29 -22.27 19.36
N GLU A 49 -12.13 -21.83 20.31
CA GLU A 49 -13.54 -21.45 20.07
C GLU A 49 -13.70 -20.31 19.07
N ALA A 50 -12.69 -19.43 18.98
CA ALA A 50 -12.65 -18.31 18.03
C ALA A 50 -12.42 -18.74 16.58
N VAL A 51 -11.98 -19.98 16.35
CA VAL A 51 -11.68 -20.54 15.04
C VAL A 51 -12.83 -21.46 14.63
N TYR A 52 -13.46 -21.15 13.51
CA TYR A 52 -14.47 -21.99 12.88
C TYR A 52 -13.84 -23.20 12.19
N ASP A 53 -12.75 -22.98 11.45
CA ASP A 53 -12.04 -24.02 10.71
C ASP A 53 -10.56 -23.66 10.53
N ALA A 54 -9.69 -24.65 10.33
CA ALA A 54 -8.26 -24.43 10.17
C ALA A 54 -7.60 -25.40 9.19
N TYR A 55 -6.58 -24.91 8.50
CA TYR A 55 -5.87 -25.65 7.45
C TYR A 55 -4.36 -25.41 7.54
N LEU A 56 -3.58 -26.47 7.35
CA LEU A 56 -2.20 -26.35 6.91
C LEU A 56 -2.24 -26.04 5.41
N ILE A 57 -1.59 -24.96 5.00
CA ILE A 57 -1.58 -24.47 3.61
C ILE A 57 -0.25 -24.77 2.93
N ALA A 58 0.85 -24.75 3.68
CA ALA A 58 2.17 -25.10 3.17
C ALA A 58 3.09 -25.54 4.30
N ASP A 59 4.01 -26.45 3.98
CA ASP A 59 5.03 -26.94 4.90
C ASP A 59 6.41 -27.01 4.23
N GLN A 60 7.23 -25.99 4.47
CA GLN A 60 8.59 -25.94 3.95
C GLN A 60 9.58 -26.68 4.86
N GLY A 61 10.34 -27.58 4.24
CA GLY A 61 11.45 -28.26 4.91
C GLY A 61 10.99 -29.17 6.04
N ASN A 62 9.81 -29.78 5.91
CA ASN A 62 9.26 -30.78 6.83
C ASN A 62 9.17 -30.27 8.28
N GLY A 63 8.41 -29.19 8.48
CA GLY A 63 8.20 -28.53 9.77
C GLY A 63 9.12 -27.34 10.04
N GLY A 64 9.96 -26.96 9.07
CA GLY A 64 10.86 -25.80 9.21
C GLY A 64 10.13 -24.47 9.15
N LEU A 65 9.18 -24.32 8.22
CA LEU A 65 8.27 -23.18 8.14
C LEU A 65 6.90 -23.63 7.66
N GLN A 66 5.87 -23.36 8.47
CA GLN A 66 4.49 -23.72 8.15
C GLN A 66 3.61 -22.50 7.91
N VAL A 67 2.71 -22.61 6.93
CA VAL A 67 1.67 -21.62 6.64
C VAL A 67 0.35 -22.17 7.12
N LEU A 68 -0.27 -21.54 8.13
CA LEU A 68 -1.53 -22.01 8.71
C LEU A 68 -2.65 -21.03 8.40
N LEU A 69 -3.78 -21.49 7.90
CA LEU A 69 -4.99 -20.69 7.68
C LEU A 69 -6.01 -20.95 8.77
N PHE A 70 -6.49 -19.87 9.40
CA PHE A 70 -7.61 -19.89 10.34
C PHE A 70 -8.80 -19.16 9.74
N GLN A 71 -9.92 -19.87 9.60
CA GLN A 71 -11.22 -19.24 9.41
C GLN A 71 -11.78 -18.88 10.78
N LEU A 72 -11.90 -17.58 11.06
CA LEU A 72 -12.37 -17.07 12.34
C LEU A 72 -13.90 -16.97 12.36
N GLN A 73 -14.47 -17.13 13.56
CA GLN A 73 -15.88 -16.86 13.79
C GLN A 73 -16.22 -15.39 13.45
N PRO A 74 -17.46 -15.08 12.99
CA PRO A 74 -17.82 -13.74 12.55
C PRO A 74 -17.56 -12.61 13.56
N GLU A 75 -17.78 -12.88 14.86
CA GLU A 75 -17.57 -11.94 15.96
C GLU A 75 -16.09 -11.57 16.16
N GLU A 76 -15.18 -12.49 15.85
CA GLU A 76 -13.73 -12.30 15.92
C GLU A 76 -13.20 -11.47 14.74
N TRP A 77 -14.06 -11.17 13.75
CA TRP A 77 -13.77 -10.27 12.62
C TRP A 77 -14.85 -9.19 12.43
N SER A 78 -15.32 -8.61 13.52
CA SER A 78 -16.15 -7.39 13.47
C SER A 78 -15.37 -6.18 12.95
N SER A 79 -14.06 -6.15 13.14
CA SER A 79 -13.14 -5.17 12.54
C SER A 79 -11.74 -5.75 12.36
N PRO A 80 -10.88 -5.15 11.50
CA PRO A 80 -9.49 -5.56 11.37
C PRO A 80 -8.70 -5.52 12.69
N SER A 81 -9.08 -4.67 13.64
CA SER A 81 -8.41 -4.57 14.95
C SER A 81 -8.73 -5.78 15.83
N VAL A 82 -10.00 -6.20 15.87
CA VAL A 82 -10.45 -7.38 16.64
C VAL A 82 -9.76 -8.64 16.12
N ALA A 83 -9.81 -8.86 14.80
CA ALA A 83 -9.11 -9.99 14.17
C ALA A 83 -7.60 -9.99 14.46
N SER A 84 -6.98 -8.81 14.48
CA SER A 84 -5.55 -8.71 14.81
C SER A 84 -5.23 -9.05 16.26
N SER A 85 -6.12 -8.67 17.19
CA SER A 85 -5.97 -9.02 18.60
C SER A 85 -6.07 -10.54 18.78
N ARG A 86 -7.04 -11.16 18.11
CA ARG A 86 -7.20 -12.62 18.08
C ARG A 86 -5.99 -13.32 17.50
N MET A 87 -5.54 -12.89 16.32
CA MET A 87 -4.38 -13.47 15.66
C MET A 87 -3.08 -13.27 16.44
N LYS A 88 -2.94 -12.18 17.19
CA LYS A 88 -1.81 -11.99 18.11
C LYS A 88 -1.82 -13.02 19.24
N ALA A 89 -2.99 -13.35 19.79
CA ALA A 89 -3.13 -14.37 20.82
C ALA A 89 -2.84 -15.78 20.28
N ILE A 90 -3.29 -16.11 19.07
CA ILE A 90 -2.96 -17.38 18.40
C ILE A 90 -1.45 -17.43 18.13
N ALA A 91 -0.87 -16.37 17.57
CA ALA A 91 0.56 -16.27 17.27
C ALA A 91 1.46 -16.48 18.49
N SER A 92 1.08 -15.96 19.67
CA SER A 92 1.86 -16.16 20.89
C SER A 92 1.77 -17.59 21.45
N GLN A 93 0.70 -18.33 21.12
CA GLN A 93 0.50 -19.73 21.53
C GLN A 93 1.26 -20.67 20.59
N VAL A 94 1.06 -20.56 19.27
CA VAL A 94 1.75 -21.41 18.28
C VAL A 94 3.25 -21.14 18.23
N GLY A 95 3.67 -19.90 18.48
CA GLY A 95 5.08 -19.51 18.53
C GLY A 95 5.88 -20.16 19.67
N ARG A 96 5.27 -20.96 20.55
CA ARG A 96 5.99 -21.76 21.56
C ARG A 96 6.72 -22.96 20.95
N ARG A 97 6.36 -23.36 19.72
CA ARG A 97 7.03 -24.42 18.98
C ARG A 97 8.34 -23.95 18.36
N ASP A 98 9.16 -24.94 18.01
CA ASP A 98 10.41 -24.79 17.27
C ASP A 98 10.17 -24.87 15.75
N THR A 99 9.11 -24.21 15.28
CA THR A 99 8.71 -24.10 13.88
C THR A 99 8.46 -22.63 13.59
N GLU A 100 8.93 -22.14 12.45
CA GLU A 100 8.59 -20.80 11.99
C GLU A 100 7.20 -20.80 11.35
N PHE A 101 6.44 -19.73 11.57
CA PHE A 101 5.06 -19.66 11.09
C PHE A 101 4.79 -18.41 10.27
N LEU A 102 4.00 -18.59 9.22
CA LEU A 102 3.18 -17.53 8.65
C LEU A 102 1.72 -17.89 8.89
N LEU A 103 1.00 -17.07 9.64
CA LEU A 103 -0.41 -17.33 9.93
C LEU A 103 -1.28 -16.53 8.96
N LEU A 104 -2.36 -17.15 8.50
CA LEU A 104 -3.37 -16.55 7.65
C LEU A 104 -4.68 -16.54 8.41
N ALA A 105 -5.47 -15.50 8.23
CA ALA A 105 -6.77 -15.41 8.85
C ALA A 105 -7.79 -14.86 7.86
N THR A 106 -9.00 -15.41 7.92
CA THR A 106 -10.15 -14.91 7.17
C THR A 106 -11.43 -15.17 7.94
N LYS A 107 -12.51 -14.47 7.61
CA LYS A 107 -13.86 -14.82 8.04
C LYS A 107 -14.63 -15.56 6.94
N ASP A 108 -14.54 -15.01 5.73
CA ASP A 108 -15.39 -15.33 4.58
C ASP A 108 -14.66 -15.23 3.23
N TYR A 109 -13.32 -15.19 3.25
CA TYR A 109 -12.46 -15.05 2.07
C TYR A 109 -12.58 -13.71 1.31
N ASN A 110 -13.42 -12.77 1.73
CA ASN A 110 -13.42 -11.42 1.15
C ASN A 110 -12.17 -10.63 1.56
N GLN A 111 -11.65 -10.94 2.75
CA GLN A 111 -10.39 -10.41 3.24
C GLN A 111 -9.49 -11.54 3.71
N LEU A 112 -8.20 -11.43 3.41
CA LEU A 112 -7.18 -12.36 3.88
C LEU A 112 -6.11 -11.56 4.64
N MET A 113 -5.94 -11.86 5.93
CA MET A 113 -4.89 -11.27 6.75
C MET A 113 -3.72 -12.23 6.84
N LEU A 114 -2.56 -11.82 6.33
CA LEU A 114 -1.30 -12.49 6.56
C LEU A 114 -0.69 -11.92 7.83
N VAL A 115 -0.24 -12.77 8.73
CA VAL A 115 0.28 -12.44 10.05
C VAL A 115 1.62 -13.15 10.22
N ASN A 116 2.69 -12.36 10.28
CA ASN A 116 4.03 -12.82 10.61
C ASN A 116 4.25 -12.64 12.12
N PRO A 117 4.27 -13.74 12.90
CA PRO A 117 4.64 -13.72 14.31
C PRO A 117 6.10 -13.30 14.46
N ARG A 118 6.42 -12.59 15.54
CA ARG A 118 7.79 -12.22 15.88
C ARG A 118 8.04 -12.40 17.35
N LYS A 119 9.20 -12.98 17.64
CA LYS A 119 9.78 -13.07 18.96
C LYS A 119 10.74 -11.89 19.13
N SER A 120 10.51 -11.08 20.14
CA SER A 120 11.40 -10.00 20.56
C SER A 120 11.63 -10.11 22.06
N PHE A 121 12.72 -9.56 22.58
CA PHE A 121 12.92 -9.43 24.02
C PHE A 121 12.60 -7.99 24.44
N ASP A 122 11.91 -7.82 25.56
CA ASP A 122 11.78 -6.50 26.18
C ASP A 122 13.07 -6.10 26.90
N ASP A 123 13.13 -4.87 27.42
CA ASP A 123 14.30 -4.32 28.13
C ASP A 123 14.68 -5.13 29.39
N LYS A 124 13.77 -6.00 29.86
CA LYS A 124 13.95 -6.89 31.01
C LYS A 124 14.25 -8.33 30.58
N MET A 125 14.59 -8.56 29.30
CA MET A 125 14.88 -9.87 28.72
C MET A 125 13.70 -10.84 28.75
N ASN A 126 12.46 -10.36 28.89
CA ASN A 126 11.29 -11.21 28.75
C ASN A 126 10.94 -11.37 27.28
N LEU A 127 10.58 -12.59 26.89
CA LEU A 127 10.08 -12.88 25.56
C LEU A 127 8.74 -12.16 25.33
N LYS A 128 8.71 -11.24 24.37
CA LYS A 128 7.54 -10.51 23.91
C LYS A 128 7.17 -10.93 22.50
N ALA A 129 6.00 -11.54 22.38
CA ALA A 129 5.39 -11.83 21.08
C ALA A 129 4.78 -10.56 20.48
N SER A 130 5.16 -10.25 19.25
CA SER A 130 4.54 -9.22 18.43
C SER A 130 4.13 -9.81 17.08
N ILE A 131 3.29 -9.10 16.35
CA ILE A 131 2.91 -9.49 14.99
C ILE A 131 3.13 -8.32 14.03
N ARG A 132 3.48 -8.65 12.80
CA ARG A 132 3.28 -7.76 11.65
C ARG A 132 2.24 -8.39 10.74
N LYS A 133 1.48 -7.56 10.04
CA LYS A 133 0.35 -8.04 9.23
C LYS A 133 0.25 -7.32 7.89
N LEU A 134 -0.28 -8.04 6.90
CA LEU A 134 -0.80 -7.50 5.65
C LEU A 134 -2.28 -7.89 5.59
N LEU A 135 -3.15 -6.95 5.27
CA LEU A 135 -4.56 -7.22 5.05
C LEU A 135 -4.85 -7.03 3.56
N ILE A 136 -5.23 -8.10 2.88
CA ILE A 136 -5.59 -8.12 1.48
C ILE A 136 -7.11 -8.04 1.38
N ASP A 137 -7.62 -7.07 0.62
CA ASP A 137 -9.02 -7.01 0.21
C ASP A 137 -9.16 -7.65 -1.16
N ARG A 138 -9.78 -8.83 -1.20
CA ARG A 138 -9.95 -9.62 -2.43
C ARG A 138 -10.83 -8.91 -3.45
N THR A 139 -11.74 -8.04 -3.02
CA THR A 139 -12.65 -7.31 -3.92
C THR A 139 -11.92 -6.18 -4.65
N ASN A 140 -10.81 -5.71 -4.09
CA ASN A 140 -10.02 -4.60 -4.63
C ASN A 140 -8.51 -4.81 -4.38
N PRO A 141 -7.91 -5.88 -4.94
CA PRO A 141 -6.50 -6.17 -4.73
C PRO A 141 -5.65 -5.09 -5.40
N THR A 142 -4.50 -4.81 -4.80
CA THR A 142 -3.58 -3.76 -5.22
C THR A 142 -2.26 -4.37 -5.72
N ALA A 143 -1.44 -3.57 -6.41
CA ALA A 143 -0.10 -4.02 -6.76
C ALA A 143 0.78 -4.20 -5.52
N TYR A 144 0.45 -3.52 -4.41
CA TYR A 144 1.06 -3.68 -3.10
C TYR A 144 0.99 -5.12 -2.66
N ASP A 145 -0.21 -5.68 -2.74
CA ASP A 145 -0.53 -6.99 -2.20
C ASP A 145 0.28 -8.02 -2.97
N LEU A 146 0.33 -7.88 -4.30
CA LEU A 146 1.19 -8.68 -5.16
C LEU A 146 2.67 -8.51 -4.81
N ASP A 147 3.17 -7.28 -4.67
CA ASP A 147 4.59 -7.03 -4.36
C ASP A 147 4.98 -7.64 -3.01
N ARG A 148 4.09 -7.61 -2.01
CA ARG A 148 4.32 -8.22 -0.70
C ARG A 148 4.29 -9.74 -0.76
N LEU A 149 3.34 -10.31 -1.51
CA LEU A 149 3.25 -11.76 -1.73
C LEU A 149 4.46 -12.29 -2.51
N GLU A 150 4.84 -11.63 -3.60
CA GLU A 150 6.01 -11.99 -4.40
C GLU A 150 7.33 -11.80 -3.63
N ALA A 151 7.38 -10.85 -2.69
CA ALA A 151 8.54 -10.66 -1.82
C ALA A 151 8.77 -11.85 -0.88
N ILE A 152 7.74 -12.64 -0.57
CA ILE A 152 7.85 -13.84 0.27
C ILE A 152 7.94 -15.14 -0.54
N ALA A 153 8.16 -15.06 -1.86
CA ALA A 153 8.38 -16.24 -2.68
C ALA A 153 9.67 -16.99 -2.27
N VAL A 154 9.63 -18.32 -2.31
CA VAL A 154 10.70 -19.19 -1.79
C VAL A 154 12.03 -18.89 -2.48
N ARG A 155 12.09 -19.01 -3.81
CA ARG A 155 13.29 -18.77 -4.63
C ARG A 155 14.54 -19.42 -3.99
N ASP A 156 14.47 -20.73 -3.82
CA ASP A 156 15.52 -21.63 -3.32
C ASP A 156 16.06 -21.30 -1.91
N LYS A 157 15.27 -20.65 -1.06
CA LYS A 157 15.65 -20.35 0.33
C LYS A 157 15.35 -21.50 1.27
N SER A 158 16.21 -21.69 2.27
CA SER A 158 15.89 -22.49 3.44
C SER A 158 14.71 -21.91 4.23
N PRO A 159 14.01 -22.70 5.05
CA PRO A 159 12.91 -22.20 5.90
C PRO A 159 13.30 -21.01 6.78
N GLN A 160 14.49 -21.01 7.37
CA GLN A 160 14.99 -19.93 8.23
C GLN A 160 15.24 -18.64 7.43
N GLU A 161 15.82 -18.75 6.23
CA GLU A 161 16.01 -17.61 5.33
C GLU A 161 14.66 -17.07 4.83
N LEU A 162 13.72 -17.96 4.54
CA LEU A 162 12.39 -17.60 4.10
C LEU A 162 11.63 -16.84 5.19
N TYR A 163 11.70 -17.30 6.45
CA TYR A 163 11.14 -16.57 7.58
C TYR A 163 11.75 -15.17 7.73
N LYS A 164 13.07 -15.04 7.55
CA LYS A 164 13.74 -13.72 7.57
C LYS A 164 13.23 -12.83 6.44
N VAL A 165 13.07 -13.36 5.23
CA VAL A 165 12.50 -12.63 4.08
C VAL A 165 11.06 -12.20 4.35
N GLN A 166 10.24 -13.06 4.94
CA GLN A 166 8.90 -12.70 5.40
C GLN A 166 8.99 -11.53 6.39
N CYS A 167 9.86 -11.61 7.41
CA CYS A 167 10.06 -10.51 8.35
C CYS A 167 10.43 -9.18 7.64
N GLU A 168 11.20 -9.21 6.56
CA GLU A 168 11.50 -8.00 5.79
C GLU A 168 10.32 -7.52 4.94
N ALA A 169 9.58 -8.44 4.32
CA ALA A 169 8.41 -8.12 3.49
C ALA A 169 7.28 -7.45 4.30
N PHE A 170 7.10 -7.84 5.56
CA PHE A 170 6.09 -7.25 6.46
C PHE A 170 6.61 -6.04 7.26
N ASP A 171 7.86 -5.61 7.06
CA ASP A 171 8.45 -4.45 7.75
C ASP A 171 8.12 -3.13 7.02
N VAL A 172 7.12 -2.43 7.56
CA VAL A 172 6.66 -1.16 6.97
C VAL A 172 7.65 -0.02 7.21
N GLU A 173 8.56 -0.10 8.18
CA GLU A 173 9.58 0.95 8.41
C GLU A 173 10.63 0.94 7.30
N LYS A 174 11.13 -0.24 6.92
CA LYS A 174 12.01 -0.40 5.76
C LYS A 174 11.33 0.10 4.48
N LEU A 175 10.04 -0.21 4.30
CA LEU A 175 9.26 0.28 3.17
C LEU A 175 9.17 1.82 3.16
N THR A 176 8.89 2.41 4.32
CA THR A 176 8.80 3.87 4.50
C THR A 176 10.12 4.54 4.14
N LYS A 177 11.25 4.00 4.59
CA LYS A 177 12.59 4.51 4.21
C LYS A 177 12.86 4.37 2.71
N SER A 178 12.46 3.27 2.08
CA SER A 178 12.60 3.09 0.63
C SER A 178 11.70 4.05 -0.17
N PHE A 179 10.50 4.33 0.34
CA PHE A 179 9.58 5.32 -0.23
C PHE A 179 10.22 6.70 -0.21
N TYR A 180 10.70 7.15 0.95
CA TYR A 180 11.32 8.47 1.06
C TYR A 180 12.56 8.62 0.18
N ARG A 181 13.36 7.55 0.01
CA ARG A 181 14.48 7.56 -0.94
C ARG A 181 14.01 7.75 -2.39
N GLY A 182 13.00 6.99 -2.83
CA GLY A 182 12.43 7.16 -4.17
C GLY A 182 11.73 8.51 -4.37
N TYR A 183 10.97 8.96 -3.37
CA TYR A 183 10.33 10.28 -3.35
C TYR A 183 11.38 11.38 -3.54
N LYS A 184 12.49 11.31 -2.81
CA LYS A 184 13.59 12.28 -2.92
C LYS A 184 14.20 12.29 -4.32
N GLN A 185 14.51 11.11 -4.87
CA GLN A 185 15.07 11.01 -6.22
C GLN A 185 14.15 11.63 -7.27
N LEU A 186 12.84 11.41 -7.15
CA LEU A 186 11.87 12.02 -8.07
C LEU A 186 11.66 13.50 -7.84
N PHE A 187 11.71 13.94 -6.58
CA PHE A 187 11.72 15.36 -6.25
C PHE A 187 12.89 16.07 -6.95
N ASP A 188 14.09 15.50 -6.87
CA ASP A 188 15.28 16.04 -7.52
C ASP A 188 15.12 16.07 -9.06
N GLN A 189 14.57 14.99 -9.65
CA GLN A 189 14.26 14.94 -11.09
C GLN A 189 13.23 15.99 -11.52
N VAL A 190 12.19 16.23 -10.71
CA VAL A 190 11.19 17.28 -10.98
C VAL A 190 11.84 18.65 -10.96
N GLN A 191 12.68 18.95 -9.97
CA GLN A 191 13.38 20.23 -9.91
C GLN A 191 14.26 20.44 -11.15
N GLN A 192 15.02 19.42 -11.55
CA GLN A 192 15.85 19.46 -12.75
C GLN A 192 15.01 19.69 -14.02
N ALA A 193 13.91 18.96 -14.18
CA ALA A 193 13.04 19.11 -15.35
C ALA A 193 12.33 20.47 -15.38
N VAL A 194 11.86 20.97 -14.24
CA VAL A 194 11.25 22.32 -14.15
C VAL A 194 12.26 23.38 -14.54
N LYS A 195 13.48 23.30 -14.00
CA LYS A 195 14.55 24.26 -14.33
C LYS A 195 14.95 24.19 -15.80
N LEU A 196 15.16 22.99 -16.34
CA LEU A 196 15.62 22.78 -17.73
C LEU A 196 14.60 23.27 -18.77
N HIS A 197 13.31 23.20 -18.46
CA HIS A 197 12.25 23.46 -19.45
C HIS A 197 11.48 24.76 -19.21
N ASN A 198 11.86 25.56 -18.20
CA ASN A 198 11.23 26.84 -17.90
C ASN A 198 12.28 27.92 -17.65
N ASP A 199 12.57 28.74 -18.66
CA ASP A 199 13.52 29.86 -18.61
C ASP A 199 13.02 31.07 -17.77
N HIS A 200 12.05 30.86 -16.88
CA HIS A 200 11.44 31.95 -16.12
C HIS A 200 12.28 32.25 -14.86
N PRO A 201 12.64 33.52 -14.56
CA PRO A 201 13.50 33.87 -13.42
C PRO A 201 13.02 33.36 -12.05
N TYR A 202 11.72 33.09 -11.92
CA TYR A 202 11.14 32.44 -10.74
C TYR A 202 11.79 31.10 -10.40
N PHE A 203 12.21 30.31 -11.40
CA PHE A 203 12.80 28.98 -11.21
C PHE A 203 14.33 28.99 -11.11
N GLU A 204 14.98 30.14 -11.26
CA GLU A 204 16.42 30.29 -10.96
C GLU A 204 16.69 30.37 -9.45
N ASP A 205 15.72 30.86 -8.68
CA ASP A 205 15.75 30.87 -7.22
C ASP A 205 15.50 29.45 -6.68
N SER A 206 16.45 28.93 -5.91
CA SER A 206 16.41 27.56 -5.40
C SER A 206 15.23 27.30 -4.46
N ASP A 207 14.87 28.28 -3.64
CA ASP A 207 13.81 28.15 -2.65
C ASP A 207 12.44 28.12 -3.34
N ARG A 208 12.23 28.97 -4.34
CA ARG A 208 11.02 28.99 -5.17
C ARG A 208 10.88 27.72 -6.00
N LEU A 209 11.96 27.25 -6.61
CA LEU A 209 11.97 25.97 -7.34
C LEU A 209 11.63 24.79 -6.41
N HIS A 210 12.19 24.78 -5.20
CA HIS A 210 11.89 23.80 -4.17
C HIS A 210 10.42 23.84 -3.74
N GLN A 211 9.91 25.02 -3.38
CA GLN A 211 8.51 25.21 -2.97
C GLN A 211 7.52 24.81 -4.06
N PHE A 212 7.79 25.17 -5.32
CA PHE A 212 6.97 24.77 -6.46
C PHE A 212 6.93 23.25 -6.61
N SER A 213 8.10 22.60 -6.61
CA SER A 213 8.23 21.15 -6.78
C SER A 213 7.58 20.39 -5.62
N GLN A 214 7.73 20.88 -4.39
CA GLN A 214 7.06 20.33 -3.21
C GLN A 214 5.55 20.42 -3.31
N ARG A 215 5.01 21.58 -3.70
CA ARG A 215 3.56 21.72 -3.88
C ARG A 215 3.04 20.88 -5.03
N LEU A 216 3.75 20.79 -6.14
CA LEU A 216 3.35 19.96 -7.29
C LEU A 216 3.27 18.48 -6.90
N LEU A 217 4.33 17.94 -6.31
CA LEU A 217 4.35 16.55 -5.88
C LEU A 217 3.34 16.29 -4.76
N GLY A 218 3.20 17.21 -3.79
CA GLY A 218 2.19 17.12 -2.74
C GLY A 218 0.77 17.04 -3.30
N ARG A 219 0.45 17.82 -4.33
CA ARG A 219 -0.85 17.76 -5.03
C ARG A 219 -1.07 16.42 -5.73
N ILE A 220 -0.07 15.94 -6.48
CA ILE A 220 -0.16 14.65 -7.17
C ILE A 220 -0.35 13.52 -6.16
N MET A 221 0.38 13.54 -5.05
CA MET A 221 0.22 12.58 -3.95
C MET A 221 -1.18 12.61 -3.35
N PHE A 222 -1.75 13.80 -3.19
CA PHE A 222 -3.11 13.94 -2.69
C PHE A 222 -4.15 13.43 -3.69
N LEU A 223 -3.93 13.59 -5.00
CA LEU A 223 -4.81 12.98 -6.02
C LEU A 223 -4.83 11.45 -5.91
N TYR A 224 -3.69 10.81 -5.61
CA TYR A 224 -3.64 9.36 -5.34
C TYR A 224 -4.53 8.96 -4.16
N PHE A 225 -4.61 9.79 -3.12
CA PHE A 225 -5.54 9.58 -2.01
C PHE A 225 -7.01 9.70 -2.46
N LEU A 226 -7.34 10.73 -3.22
CA LEU A 226 -8.71 10.95 -3.72
C LEU A 226 -9.21 9.82 -4.63
N GLN A 227 -8.39 9.36 -5.60
CA GLN A 227 -8.79 8.25 -6.47
C GLN A 227 -9.00 6.97 -5.66
N LYS A 228 -8.17 6.69 -4.63
CA LYS A 228 -8.34 5.50 -3.78
C LYS A 228 -9.67 5.52 -3.02
N LYS A 229 -10.20 6.72 -2.73
CA LYS A 229 -11.52 6.94 -2.12
C LYS A 229 -12.65 7.11 -3.14
N GLU A 230 -12.38 6.86 -4.43
CA GLU A 230 -13.35 7.00 -5.52
C GLU A 230 -13.87 8.44 -5.71
N PHE A 231 -13.19 9.43 -5.14
CA PHE A 231 -13.59 10.84 -5.23
C PHE A 231 -13.22 11.51 -6.56
N LEU A 232 -12.43 10.84 -7.40
CA LEU A 232 -12.14 11.29 -8.76
C LEU A 232 -13.06 10.55 -9.74
N ALA A 233 -14.34 10.95 -9.76
CA ALA A 233 -15.37 10.40 -10.65
C ALA A 233 -15.59 8.88 -10.52
N GLY A 234 -15.43 8.33 -9.32
CA GLY A 234 -15.55 6.89 -9.08
C GLY A 234 -14.35 6.06 -9.56
N ASP A 235 -13.36 6.66 -10.23
CA ASP A 235 -12.25 5.92 -10.82
C ASP A 235 -11.06 5.80 -9.86
N ARG A 236 -10.86 4.59 -9.32
CA ARG A 236 -9.68 4.24 -8.49
C ARG A 236 -8.34 4.37 -9.20
N ARG A 237 -8.35 4.50 -10.53
CA ARG A 237 -7.17 4.64 -11.41
C ARG A 237 -7.19 5.94 -12.21
N PHE A 238 -7.96 6.94 -11.77
CA PHE A 238 -8.22 8.20 -12.50
C PHE A 238 -7.00 8.77 -13.23
N LEU A 239 -5.88 9.01 -12.53
CA LEU A 239 -4.69 9.61 -13.15
C LEU A 239 -4.13 8.75 -14.29
N THR A 240 -4.09 7.43 -14.11
CA THR A 240 -3.66 6.51 -15.16
C THR A 240 -4.64 6.46 -16.32
N THR A 241 -5.94 6.46 -16.03
CA THR A 241 -7.00 6.49 -17.05
C THR A 241 -6.89 7.76 -17.90
N GLN A 242 -6.82 8.93 -17.27
CA GLN A 242 -6.66 10.21 -17.97
C GLN A 242 -5.33 10.29 -18.75
N TYR A 243 -4.25 9.75 -18.20
CA TYR A 243 -2.97 9.70 -18.90
C TYR A 243 -3.04 8.84 -20.17
N LYS A 244 -3.74 7.70 -20.12
CA LYS A 244 -3.96 6.84 -21.29
C LYS A 244 -4.85 7.50 -22.34
N HIS A 245 -5.88 8.24 -21.92
CA HIS A 245 -6.75 8.97 -22.84
C HIS A 245 -6.01 10.05 -23.63
N LEU A 246 -4.90 10.57 -23.09
CA LEU A 246 -4.04 11.54 -23.77
C LEU A 246 -2.93 10.91 -24.64
N ARG A 247 -2.73 9.58 -24.61
CA ARG A 247 -1.60 8.94 -25.31
C ARG A 247 -1.98 8.17 -26.57
N PRO A 248 -1.17 8.36 -27.64
CA PRO A 248 -0.39 7.26 -28.23
C PRO A 248 1.12 7.34 -27.95
N ASP A 249 1.73 8.55 -27.86
CA ASP A 249 3.20 8.74 -27.75
C ASP A 249 3.65 9.19 -26.34
N PRO A 250 4.63 8.50 -25.71
CA PRO A 250 5.25 8.92 -24.46
C PRO A 250 5.86 10.30 -24.38
N ASP A 251 6.39 10.78 -25.49
CA ASP A 251 7.29 11.92 -25.48
C ASP A 251 6.59 13.24 -25.78
N ASP A 252 5.29 13.22 -26.08
CA ASP A 252 4.52 14.42 -26.45
C ASP A 252 3.15 14.45 -25.73
N THR A 253 3.16 14.77 -24.44
CA THR A 253 1.93 14.81 -23.63
C THR A 253 1.75 16.16 -22.95
N GLU A 254 0.57 16.76 -23.15
CA GLU A 254 0.12 17.94 -22.42
C GLU A 254 -0.56 17.59 -21.08
N TYR A 255 -0.11 16.51 -20.42
CA TYR A 255 -0.80 15.98 -19.24
C TYR A 255 -0.95 17.01 -18.11
N TYR A 256 0.05 17.85 -17.89
CA TYR A 256 -0.06 18.91 -16.89
C TYR A 256 -1.15 19.93 -17.25
N THR A 257 -1.08 20.54 -18.43
CA THR A 257 -1.97 21.63 -18.85
C THR A 257 -3.38 21.14 -19.18
N SER A 258 -3.53 19.91 -19.68
CA SER A 258 -4.82 19.35 -20.10
C SER A 258 -5.57 18.64 -18.97
N VAL A 259 -4.84 18.06 -17.99
CA VAL A 259 -5.42 17.27 -16.89
C VAL A 259 -5.14 17.87 -15.54
N LEU A 260 -3.87 17.95 -15.13
CA LEU A 260 -3.54 18.31 -13.74
C LEU A 260 -3.93 19.74 -13.39
N GLU A 261 -3.66 20.71 -14.27
CA GLU A 261 -3.95 22.11 -14.03
C GLU A 261 -5.48 22.39 -13.93
N PRO A 262 -6.33 21.95 -14.87
CA PRO A 262 -7.79 22.08 -14.73
C PRO A 262 -8.32 21.31 -13.51
N LEU A 263 -7.77 20.13 -13.21
CA LEU A 263 -8.17 19.34 -12.06
C LEU A 263 -7.84 20.07 -10.74
N PHE A 264 -6.66 20.66 -10.62
CA PHE A 264 -6.28 21.42 -9.43
C PHE A 264 -7.12 22.67 -9.27
N PHE A 265 -7.20 23.50 -10.30
CA PHE A 265 -7.65 24.89 -10.13
C PHE A 265 -9.10 25.14 -10.55
N GLN A 266 -9.60 24.40 -11.54
CA GLN A 266 -10.96 24.57 -12.05
C GLN A 266 -11.92 23.53 -11.49
N THR A 267 -11.40 22.51 -10.80
CA THR A 267 -12.18 21.41 -10.23
C THR A 267 -12.02 21.37 -8.71
N LEU A 268 -10.88 20.93 -8.19
CA LEU A 268 -10.67 20.72 -6.76
C LEU A 268 -10.64 22.03 -5.96
N ASN A 269 -10.27 23.15 -6.59
CA ASN A 269 -10.27 24.48 -5.98
C ASN A 269 -11.40 25.41 -6.44
N GLN A 270 -12.43 24.89 -7.12
CA GLN A 270 -13.57 25.70 -7.55
C GLN A 270 -14.89 25.00 -7.24
N GLN A 271 -15.76 25.70 -6.51
CA GLN A 271 -17.12 25.25 -6.25
C GLN A 271 -17.91 25.23 -7.57
N ARG A 272 -18.62 24.12 -7.82
CA ARG A 272 -19.37 23.85 -9.05
C ARG A 272 -20.74 23.26 -8.69
N PRO A 273 -21.81 23.54 -9.47
CA PRO A 273 -23.12 22.93 -9.26
C PRO A 273 -23.01 21.40 -9.26
N ASN A 274 -23.67 20.74 -8.29
CA ASN A 274 -23.75 19.28 -8.18
C ASN A 274 -22.41 18.53 -8.28
N LEU A 275 -21.27 19.18 -7.97
CA LEU A 275 -19.91 18.63 -8.09
C LEU A 275 -19.49 18.25 -9.53
N ASP A 276 -20.17 18.78 -10.54
CA ASP A 276 -19.95 18.41 -11.94
C ASP A 276 -18.60 18.89 -12.47
N SER A 277 -17.90 18.01 -13.18
CA SER A 277 -16.65 18.28 -13.91
C SER A 277 -16.70 17.60 -15.28
N LYS A 278 -15.75 17.96 -16.17
CA LYS A 278 -15.60 17.29 -17.48
C LYS A 278 -15.28 15.78 -17.39
N TRP A 279 -14.93 15.29 -16.20
CA TRP A 279 -14.62 13.89 -15.94
C TRP A 279 -15.68 13.15 -15.12
N GLY A 280 -16.77 13.81 -14.73
CA GLY A 280 -17.79 13.29 -13.82
C GLY A 280 -17.82 14.01 -12.47
N LYS A 281 -18.35 13.35 -11.44
CA LYS A 281 -18.52 13.94 -10.10
C LYS A 281 -17.18 13.99 -9.35
N ILE A 282 -16.70 15.20 -9.06
CA ILE A 282 -15.46 15.43 -8.30
C ILE A 282 -15.68 16.53 -7.27
N PRO A 283 -15.39 16.31 -5.98
CA PRO A 283 -15.68 17.27 -4.92
C PRO A 283 -14.83 18.54 -5.03
N TYR A 284 -15.32 19.60 -4.40
CA TYR A 284 -14.56 20.80 -4.09
C TYR A 284 -13.93 20.63 -2.69
N LEU A 285 -12.67 21.04 -2.50
CA LEU A 285 -11.92 20.79 -1.26
C LEU A 285 -11.42 22.06 -0.53
N ASN A 286 -11.74 23.25 -1.05
CA ASN A 286 -11.31 24.57 -0.55
C ASN A 286 -9.78 24.75 -0.40
N GLY A 287 -9.37 26.03 -0.32
CA GLY A 287 -8.00 26.50 -0.48
C GLY A 287 -7.01 26.07 0.61
N GLY A 288 -5.76 25.87 0.16
CA GLY A 288 -4.58 25.47 0.91
C GLY A 288 -3.59 24.78 -0.03
N LEU A 289 -3.80 23.48 -0.29
CA LEU A 289 -2.94 22.69 -1.18
C LEU A 289 -3.17 23.04 -2.66
N PHE A 290 -4.40 23.36 -3.07
CA PHE A 290 -4.77 23.62 -4.48
C PHE A 290 -4.83 25.10 -4.85
N ASP A 291 -4.36 25.99 -3.98
CA ASP A 291 -4.33 27.42 -4.29
C ASP A 291 -3.34 27.76 -5.40
N ARG A 292 -3.76 28.66 -6.28
CA ARG A 292 -2.83 29.24 -7.25
C ARG A 292 -1.78 30.04 -6.49
N ILE A 293 -0.51 29.67 -6.64
CA ILE A 293 0.54 30.67 -6.52
C ILE A 293 0.34 31.57 -7.73
N ILE A 294 0.10 32.85 -7.53
CA ILE A 294 -0.05 33.79 -8.66
C ILE A 294 1.32 33.94 -9.33
N ILE A 295 1.60 33.02 -10.24
CA ILE A 295 2.61 33.14 -11.29
C ILE A 295 1.85 32.74 -12.54
N LYS A 296 1.68 33.67 -13.48
CA LYS A 296 1.20 33.35 -14.83
C LYS A 296 2.32 32.57 -15.54
N ILE A 297 2.50 31.29 -15.21
CA ILE A 297 3.39 30.39 -15.93
C ILE A 297 2.71 30.09 -17.27
N LYS A 298 3.07 30.83 -18.32
CA LYS A 298 2.77 30.40 -19.68
C LYS A 298 3.80 29.33 -20.04
N PHE A 299 3.44 28.05 -19.92
CA PHE A 299 4.19 27.00 -20.60
C PHE A 299 4.17 27.33 -22.10
N LYS A 300 5.33 27.43 -22.74
CA LYS A 300 5.38 27.69 -24.18
C LYS A 300 4.77 26.47 -24.90
N PRO A 301 3.88 26.65 -25.90
CA PRO A 301 3.39 25.57 -26.74
C PRO A 301 4.59 24.77 -27.29
N GLY A 302 4.62 23.46 -27.08
CA GLY A 302 5.69 22.58 -27.56
C GLY A 302 6.96 22.48 -26.70
N LYS A 303 6.99 22.97 -25.44
CA LYS A 303 8.12 22.73 -24.51
C LYS A 303 7.67 22.03 -23.22
N ARG A 304 8.34 20.92 -22.92
CA ARG A 304 7.83 19.75 -22.19
C ARG A 304 8.34 19.70 -20.75
N LEU A 305 7.51 19.29 -19.78
CA LEU A 305 7.99 18.81 -18.49
C LEU A 305 7.90 17.27 -18.48
N TYR A 306 9.03 16.60 -18.64
CA TYR A 306 9.10 15.14 -18.56
C TYR A 306 9.08 14.70 -17.09
N LEU A 307 7.87 14.45 -16.58
CA LEU A 307 7.67 13.70 -15.36
C LEU A 307 7.43 12.23 -15.75
N ALA A 308 8.51 11.51 -16.04
CA ALA A 308 8.46 10.05 -16.10
C ALA A 308 8.32 9.52 -14.67
N ILE A 309 7.11 9.61 -14.11
CA ILE A 309 6.76 8.91 -12.88
C ILE A 309 6.70 7.44 -13.25
N ASP A 310 7.83 6.73 -13.12
CA ASP A 310 7.86 5.29 -13.28
C ASP A 310 6.84 4.69 -12.29
N ARG A 311 5.87 3.98 -12.87
CA ARG A 311 4.81 3.28 -12.16
C ARG A 311 5.36 2.32 -11.11
N THR A 312 6.61 1.87 -11.21
CA THR A 312 7.21 0.95 -10.24
C THR A 312 7.54 1.60 -8.89
N GLN A 313 7.64 2.94 -8.81
CA GLN A 313 8.09 3.61 -7.57
C GLN A 313 6.94 4.02 -6.62
N TRP A 314 5.73 4.26 -7.16
CA TRP A 314 4.59 4.84 -6.43
C TRP A 314 3.40 3.94 -6.29
N LYS A 315 3.49 2.72 -6.82
CA LYS A 315 2.31 1.92 -7.03
C LYS A 315 1.53 1.70 -5.75
N ASP A 316 2.17 1.66 -4.57
CA ASP A 316 1.48 1.13 -3.42
C ASP A 316 2.20 1.27 -2.06
N LYS A 317 2.72 2.45 -1.73
CA LYS A 317 3.35 2.65 -0.41
C LYS A 317 2.37 3.36 0.52
N ASN A 318 1.95 2.65 1.58
CA ASN A 318 1.02 3.08 2.64
C ASN A 318 1.16 4.57 3.03
N LEU A 319 0.44 5.43 2.31
CA LEU A 319 0.36 6.87 2.57
C LEU A 319 -0.29 7.17 3.92
N PHE A 320 -1.12 6.22 4.40
CA PHE A 320 -1.86 6.31 5.66
C PHE A 320 -0.94 6.35 6.90
N MET A 321 0.26 5.74 6.85
CA MET A 321 1.21 5.88 7.97
C MET A 321 2.01 7.19 7.90
N VAL A 322 2.18 7.77 6.72
CA VAL A 322 2.97 8.99 6.55
C VAL A 322 2.20 10.23 7.01
N ALA A 323 0.88 10.29 6.80
CA ALA A 323 0.04 11.36 7.34
C ALA A 323 -0.02 11.34 8.88
N GLY A 324 -0.12 10.16 9.50
CA GLY A 324 -0.20 10.02 10.96
C GLY A 324 1.11 10.24 11.72
N ILE A 325 2.27 10.23 11.06
CA ILE A 325 3.58 10.48 11.70
C ILE A 325 3.96 11.97 11.68
N ILE A 326 3.31 12.78 10.84
CA ILE A 326 3.54 14.23 10.79
C ILE A 326 2.74 14.97 11.89
N GLU A 327 1.69 14.36 12.44
CA GLU A 327 0.92 14.90 13.57
C GLU A 327 1.51 14.52 14.94
N ARG A 328 2.73 14.98 15.20
CA ARG A 328 3.13 15.40 16.56
C ARG A 328 3.73 16.79 16.49
N ARG A 329 2.91 17.76 16.11
CA ARG A 329 3.02 19.18 16.46
C ARG A 329 1.70 19.84 16.10
N ALA A 330 0.73 19.74 17.02
CA ALA A 330 -0.34 20.71 17.10
C ALA A 330 0.31 22.07 17.39
N ILE A 331 0.16 23.02 16.47
CA ILE A 331 0.35 24.44 16.78
C ILE A 331 -1.06 25.00 16.91
N ASP A 332 -1.34 25.45 18.12
CA ASP A 332 -2.57 26.13 18.52
C ASP A 332 -2.68 27.45 17.73
N ILE A 333 -3.78 27.61 16.98
CA ILE A 333 -4.14 28.87 16.32
C ILE A 333 -5.39 29.42 17.01
N SER A 334 -5.30 29.64 18.32
CA SER A 334 -6.20 30.51 19.06
C SER A 334 -5.41 31.67 19.68
N LYS A 335 -4.98 32.62 18.83
CA LYS A 335 -4.67 34.01 19.20
C LYS A 335 -4.45 34.84 17.93
N ASN A 336 -5.23 35.91 17.82
CA ASN A 336 -5.24 36.96 16.78
C ASN A 336 -6.18 36.71 15.58
N LEU A 337 -7.49 36.70 15.83
CA LEU A 337 -8.44 37.79 15.53
C LEU A 337 -9.88 37.34 15.79
#